data_AF-A0A3C1FK24-F1
#
_entry.id   AF-A0A3C1FK24-F1
#
_cell.length_a   1.000
_cell.length_b   1.000
_cell.length_c   1.000
_cell.angle_alpha   90.00
_cell.angle_beta   90.00
_cell.angle_gamma   90.00
#
_symmetry.space_group_name_H-M   'P 1'
#
loop_
_entity.id
_entity.type
_entity.pdbx_description
1 polymer ?
#
loop_
_entity_poly.entity_id
_entity_poly.type
_entity_poly.pdbx_seq_one_letter_code
_entity_poly.pdbx_strand_id
1 'polypeptide(L)'
;MRAALKGILVVSLGQAVAAPYATMRLADGGARVIKVERPGGDFGRYYDTVANGECSFFVWLNRGAESIELDLGQRDDAALMRR
;
A
#
# COMPACT_ATOMS: atom_id res chain seq x y z
N MET A 1 -12.74 -15.38 -9.40
CA MET A 1 -13.25 -14.05 -9.80
C MET A 1 -12.65 -13.68 -11.15
N ARG A 2 -13.42 -13.07 -12.07
CA ARG A 2 -12.82 -12.41 -13.24
C ARG A 2 -11.93 -11.27 -12.74
N ALA A 3 -10.69 -11.19 -13.20
CA ALA A 3 -9.77 -10.10 -12.90
C ALA A 3 -10.18 -8.84 -13.68
N ALA A 4 -11.32 -8.26 -13.30
CA ALA A 4 -11.94 -7.15 -14.02
C ALA A 4 -11.04 -5.90 -14.07
N LEU A 5 -10.05 -5.80 -13.18
CA LEU A 5 -9.09 -4.71 -13.11
C LEU A 5 -7.70 -5.10 -13.60
N LYS A 6 -7.56 -6.24 -14.30
CA LYS A 6 -6.27 -6.66 -14.87
C LYS A 6 -5.73 -5.57 -15.80
N GLY A 7 -4.47 -5.20 -15.61
CA GLY A 7 -3.79 -4.17 -16.39
C GLY A 7 -3.95 -2.76 -15.84
N ILE A 8 -4.74 -2.56 -14.78
CA ILE A 8 -4.83 -1.28 -14.07
C ILE A 8 -3.71 -1.22 -13.02
N LEU A 9 -2.95 -0.12 -13.03
CA LEU A 9 -2.02 0.26 -11.98
C LEU A 9 -2.69 1.25 -11.03
N VAL A 10 -2.60 0.98 -9.73
CA VAL A 10 -3.08 1.86 -8.66
C VAL A 10 -1.91 2.25 -7.79
N VAL A 11 -1.63 3.55 -7.68
CA VAL A 11 -0.65 4.09 -6.74
C VAL A 11 -1.42 4.69 -5.55
N SER A 12 -1.11 4.21 -4.34
CA SER A 12 -1.83 4.59 -3.13
C SER A 12 -0.91 5.27 -2.12
N LEU A 13 -1.30 6.48 -1.69
CA LEU A 13 -0.69 7.20 -0.56
C LEU A 13 -1.47 6.97 0.75
N GLY A 14 -2.42 6.04 0.73
CA GLY A 14 -3.33 5.77 1.82
C GLY A 14 -2.66 5.15 3.04
N GLN A 15 -3.00 5.65 4.22
CA GLN A 15 -2.55 5.12 5.51
C GLN A 15 -3.73 4.60 6.34
N ALA A 16 -3.43 3.83 7.38
CA ALA A 16 -4.42 3.25 8.28
C ALA A 16 -5.49 2.39 7.56
N VAL A 17 -6.77 2.75 7.67
CA VAL A 17 -7.88 1.81 7.40
C VAL A 17 -8.50 2.01 6.03
N ALA A 18 -9.06 3.19 5.77
CA ALA A 18 -10.03 3.37 4.69
C ALA A 18 -9.42 3.17 3.30
N ALA A 19 -8.27 3.80 3.04
CA ALA A 19 -7.59 3.68 1.76
C ALA A 19 -6.96 2.28 1.57
N PRO A 20 -6.24 1.69 2.54
CA PRO A 20 -5.79 0.29 2.45
C PRO A 20 -6.92 -0.70 2.19
N TYR A 21 -8.08 -0.55 2.87
CA TYR A 21 -9.25 -1.39 2.60
C TYR A 21 -9.78 -1.24 1.17
N ALA A 22 -9.84 -0.02 0.65
CA ALA A 22 -10.28 0.22 -0.73
C ALA A 22 -9.30 -0.43 -1.72
N THR A 23 -8.00 -0.22 -1.55
CA THR A 23 -6.97 -0.71 -2.48
C THR A 23 -6.81 -2.22 -2.43
N MET A 24 -7.00 -2.84 -1.26
CA MET A 24 -7.08 -4.29 -1.09
C MET A 24 -8.17 -4.88 -1.97
N ARG A 25 -9.36 -4.26 -2.06
CA ARG A 25 -10.43 -4.71 -2.95
C ARG A 25 -10.06 -4.55 -4.43
N LEU A 26 -9.30 -3.51 -4.78
CA LEU A 26 -8.81 -3.31 -6.15
C LEU A 26 -7.78 -4.38 -6.52
N ALA A 27 -6.87 -4.74 -5.60
CA ALA A 27 -5.93 -5.84 -5.75
C ALA A 27 -6.67 -7.19 -5.91
N ASP A 28 -7.67 -7.47 -5.07
CA ASP A 28 -8.53 -8.66 -5.18
C ASP A 28 -9.28 -8.70 -6.55
N GLY A 29 -9.53 -7.54 -7.16
CA GLY A 29 -10.09 -7.39 -8.51
C GLY A 29 -9.08 -7.55 -9.66
N GLY A 30 -7.80 -7.72 -9.36
CA GLY A 30 -6.72 -7.95 -10.32
C GLY A 30 -5.88 -6.73 -10.71
N ALA A 31 -6.08 -5.58 -10.05
CA ALA A 31 -5.22 -4.42 -10.24
C ALA A 31 -3.83 -4.67 -9.63
N ARG A 32 -2.78 -4.07 -10.21
CA ARG A 32 -1.47 -3.95 -9.56
C ARG A 32 -1.53 -2.74 -8.63
N VAL A 33 -1.37 -2.97 -7.33
CA VAL A 33 -1.40 -1.89 -6.32
C VAL A 33 0.01 -1.66 -5.81
N ILE A 34 0.48 -0.41 -5.87
CA ILE A 34 1.73 0.03 -5.23
C ILE A 34 1.35 1.01 -4.12
N LYS A 35 1.62 0.63 -2.88
CA LYS A 35 1.53 1.51 -1.72
C LYS A 35 2.82 2.31 -1.61
N VAL A 36 2.71 3.62 -1.63
CA VAL A 36 3.81 4.54 -1.36
C VAL A 36 3.77 4.89 0.11
N GLU A 37 4.83 4.55 0.83
CA GLU A 37 4.98 4.79 2.25
C GLU A 37 6.04 5.86 2.50
N ARG A 38 5.85 6.65 3.56
CA ARG A 38 6.88 7.58 4.03
C ARG A 38 8.05 6.81 4.66
N PRO A 39 9.22 7.45 4.89
CA PRO A 39 10.29 6.88 5.71
C PRO A 39 9.76 6.33 7.03
N GLY A 40 10.05 5.05 7.31
CA GLY A 40 9.53 4.35 8.48
C GLY A 40 8.09 3.86 8.35
N GLY A 41 7.52 3.84 7.14
CA GLY A 41 6.26 3.15 6.86
C GLY A 41 4.97 3.85 7.28
N ASP A 42 3.85 3.22 6.92
CA ASP A 42 2.52 3.49 7.47
C ASP A 42 2.52 3.26 8.98
N PHE A 43 1.96 4.19 9.75
CA PHE A 43 1.86 4.05 11.21
C PHE A 43 1.03 2.84 11.64
N GLY A 44 0.11 2.35 10.78
CA GLY A 44 -0.63 1.13 11.01
C GLY A 44 0.25 -0.12 11.10
N ARG A 45 1.52 -0.09 10.67
CA ARG A 45 2.49 -1.18 10.85
C ARG A 45 2.87 -1.43 12.31
N TYR A 46 2.59 -0.48 13.20
CA TYR A 46 3.05 -0.49 14.58
C TYR A 46 1.92 -0.63 15.61
N TYR A 47 0.70 -0.93 15.18
CA TYR A 47 -0.44 -1.07 16.10
C TYR A 47 -0.36 -2.33 16.97
N ASP A 48 0.25 -3.39 16.44
CA ASP A 48 0.51 -4.64 17.16
C ASP A 48 1.67 -5.39 16.48
N THR A 49 1.99 -6.58 16.97
CA THR A 49 2.99 -7.50 16.39
C THR A 49 2.50 -8.96 16.36
N VAL A 50 1.18 -9.18 16.41
CA VAL A 50 0.61 -10.50 16.69
C VAL A 50 0.60 -11.43 15.47
N ALA A 51 0.88 -10.92 14.27
CA ALA A 51 0.98 -11.70 13.05
C ALA A 51 2.45 -12.01 12.72
N ASN A 52 3.03 -12.98 13.43
CA ASN A 52 4.43 -13.40 13.26
C ASN A 52 5.45 -12.24 13.38
N GLY A 53 5.23 -11.32 14.32
CA GLY A 53 6.08 -10.14 14.51
C GLY A 53 5.67 -8.94 13.66
N GLU A 54 4.75 -9.12 12.71
CA GLU A 54 4.14 -8.04 11.94
C GLU A 54 2.78 -7.64 12.53
N CYS A 55 2.34 -6.42 12.20
CA CYS A 55 1.02 -5.97 12.63
C CYS A 55 -0.11 -6.67 11.86
N SER A 56 -1.03 -7.29 12.60
CA SER A 56 -2.18 -8.03 12.05
C SER A 56 -3.06 -7.18 11.14
N PHE A 57 -3.28 -5.92 11.54
CA PHE A 57 -4.00 -4.92 10.78
C PHE A 57 -3.33 -4.64 9.43
N PHE A 58 -2.00 -4.45 9.46
CA PHE A 58 -1.24 -4.09 8.28
C PHE A 58 -1.20 -5.23 7.26
N VAL A 59 -0.87 -6.45 7.70
CA VAL A 59 -0.79 -7.62 6.83
C VAL A 59 -2.14 -7.95 6.20
N TRP A 60 -3.24 -7.77 6.94
CA TRP A 60 -4.57 -8.04 6.42
C TRP A 60 -5.01 -7.01 5.37
N LEU A 61 -4.89 -5.72 5.67
CA LEU A 61 -5.37 -4.66 4.78
C LEU A 61 -4.46 -4.34 3.60
N ASN A 62 -3.17 -4.69 3.64
CA ASN A 62 -2.24 -4.39 2.55
C ASN A 62 -1.83 -5.64 1.76
N ARG A 63 -2.50 -6.78 1.98
CA ARG A 63 -2.28 -7.98 1.15
C ARG A 63 -2.51 -7.66 -0.33
N GLY A 64 -1.70 -8.27 -1.20
CA GLY A 64 -1.79 -8.08 -2.64
C GLY A 64 -1.27 -6.72 -3.15
N ALA A 65 -0.84 -5.82 -2.27
CA ALA A 65 -0.12 -4.61 -2.64
C ALA A 65 1.40 -4.82 -2.57
N GLU A 66 2.12 -4.25 -3.53
CA GLU A 66 3.55 -3.96 -3.42
C GLU A 66 3.72 -2.70 -2.56
N SER A 67 4.90 -2.53 -1.94
CA SER A 67 5.22 -1.33 -1.17
C SER A 67 6.55 -0.74 -1.62
N ILE A 68 6.60 0.60 -1.67
CA ILE A 68 7.82 1.38 -1.87
C ILE A 68 7.87 2.50 -0.83
N GLU A 69 9.04 2.70 -0.22
CA GLU A 69 9.30 3.84 0.64
C GLU A 69 9.77 5.03 -0.21
N LEU A 70 9.11 6.18 -0.07
CA LEU A 70 9.48 7.46 -0.69
C LEU A 70 9.40 8.60 0.33
N ASP A 71 10.46 9.39 0.45
CA ASP A 71 10.44 10.68 1.10
C ASP A 71 10.06 11.76 0.08
N LEU A 72 8.78 12.12 0.03
CA LEU A 72 8.29 13.15 -0.90
C LEU A 72 8.81 14.57 -0.60
N GLY A 73 9.54 14.76 0.51
CA GLY A 73 10.34 15.96 0.76
C GLY A 73 11.64 15.98 -0.05
N GLN A 74 12.16 14.83 -0.47
CA GLN A 74 13.31 14.72 -1.36
C GLN A 74 12.90 14.94 -2.81
N ARG A 75 13.72 15.72 -3.52
CA ARG A 75 13.47 16.09 -4.91
C ARG A 75 13.37 14.87 -5.83
N ASP A 76 14.21 13.86 -5.62
CA ASP A 76 14.31 12.71 -6.50
C ASP A 76 13.12 11.74 -6.32
N ASP A 77 12.70 11.50 -5.08
CA ASP A 77 11.51 10.71 -4.76
C ASP A 77 10.22 11.41 -5.22
N ALA A 78 10.13 12.72 -5.02
CA ALA A 78 9.03 13.52 -5.56
C ALA A 78 9.00 13.50 -7.10
N ALA A 79 10.16 13.43 -7.75
CA ALA A 79 10.24 13.27 -9.20
C ALA A 79 9.80 11.86 -9.64
N LEU A 80 10.19 10.81 -8.91
CA LEU A 80 9.75 9.44 -9.17
C LEU A 80 8.22 9.30 -9.06
N MET A 81 7.61 9.89 -8.03
CA MET A 81 6.16 9.86 -7.82
C MET A 81 5.34 10.50 -8.96
N ARG A 82 5.95 11.41 -9.73
CA ARG A 82 5.30 12.11 -10.85
C ARG A 82 5.39 11.37 -12.19
N ARG A 83 6.13 10.26 -12.26
CA ARG A 83 6.28 9.46 -13.49
C ARG A 83 5.15 8.46 -13.63
#